data_AF-A0A4U0Q026-F1
#
_entry.id   AF-A0A4U0Q026-F1
#
_cell.length_a   1.000
_cell.length_b   1.000
_cell.length_c   1.000
_cell.angle_alpha   90.00
_cell.angle_beta   90.00
_cell.angle_gamma   90.00
#
_symmetry.space_group_name_H-M   'P 1'
#
loop_
_entity.id
_entity.type
_entity.pdbx_description
1 polymer ?
#
loop_
_entity_poly.entity_id
_entity_poly.type
_entity_poly.pdbx_seq_one_letter_code
_entity_poly.pdbx_strand_id
1 'polypeptide(L)'
;MKNDIPEEMLKLKNEIICGMIDYMEGDDADDDFDAGYTREDVDKCDAILADYLISVSDPALYGDSEKIMALVKDVVASLNVLNKECEHGLIETDQREGICELIINSATLAGLISSTYDITEEWREW
;
A
#
# COMPACT_ATOMS: atom_id res chain seq x y z
N MET A 1 -25.04 -5.05 6.84
CA MET A 1 -24.02 -5.54 5.89
C MET A 1 -22.74 -5.66 6.67
N LYS A 2 -22.11 -6.84 6.73
CA LYS A 2 -20.67 -6.86 7.02
C LYS A 2 -20.03 -6.26 5.77
N ASN A 3 -19.35 -5.14 5.93
CA ASN A 3 -18.57 -4.58 4.84
C ASN A 3 -17.31 -5.42 4.76
N ASP A 4 -17.34 -6.40 3.87
CA ASP A 4 -16.16 -7.17 3.52
C ASP A 4 -15.33 -6.30 2.58
N ILE A 5 -14.02 -6.22 2.83
CA ILE A 5 -13.06 -5.58 1.92
C ILE A 5 -13.28 -6.18 0.52
N PRO A 6 -13.46 -5.36 -0.54
CA PRO A 6 -13.69 -5.88 -1.88
C PRO A 6 -12.61 -6.87 -2.32
N GLU A 7 -13.01 -7.99 -2.93
CA GLU A 7 -12.08 -9.05 -3.35
C GLU A 7 -10.99 -8.53 -4.31
N GLU A 8 -11.32 -7.55 -5.14
CA GLU A 8 -10.38 -6.84 -6.01
C GLU A 8 -9.27 -6.12 -5.24
N MET A 9 -9.58 -5.50 -4.10
CA MET A 9 -8.57 -4.83 -3.26
C MET A 9 -7.66 -5.85 -2.58
N LEU A 10 -8.22 -7.00 -2.17
CA LEU A 10 -7.42 -8.10 -1.62
C LEU A 10 -6.50 -8.73 -2.68
N LYS A 11 -6.97 -8.87 -3.92
CA LYS A 11 -6.17 -9.35 -5.04
C LYS A 11 -5.02 -8.38 -5.35
N LEU A 12 -5.33 -7.10 -5.50
CA LEU A 12 -4.31 -6.08 -5.77
C LEU A 12 -3.26 -6.02 -4.66
N LYS A 13 -3.68 -6.07 -3.39
CA LYS A 13 -2.74 -6.18 -2.25
C LYS A 13 -1.83 -7.40 -2.40
N ASN A 14 -2.41 -8.57 -2.68
CA ASN A 14 -1.62 -9.80 -2.83
C ASN A 14 -0.65 -9.72 -4.03
N GLU A 15 -1.04 -9.08 -5.14
CA GLU A 15 -0.16 -8.88 -6.29
C GLU A 15 1.04 -8.00 -5.94
N ILE A 16 0.83 -6.91 -5.18
CA ILE A 16 1.92 -6.06 -4.67
C ILE A 16 2.90 -6.88 -3.83
N ILE A 17 2.37 -7.65 -2.86
CA ILE A 17 3.18 -8.44 -1.93
C ILE A 17 3.91 -9.59 -2.65
N CYS A 18 3.24 -10.30 -3.56
CA CYS A 18 3.89 -11.32 -4.38
C CYS A 18 5.02 -10.73 -5.21
N GLY A 19 4.85 -9.54 -5.81
CA GLY A 19 5.92 -8.90 -6.57
C GLY A 19 7.15 -8.56 -5.72
N MET A 20 6.98 -8.17 -4.46
CA MET A 20 8.11 -7.97 -3.53
C MET A 20 8.82 -9.30 -3.22
N ILE A 21 8.06 -10.37 -3.00
CA ILE A 21 8.63 -11.69 -2.72
C ILE A 21 9.37 -12.22 -3.95
N ASP A 22 8.77 -12.12 -5.13
CA ASP A 22 9.34 -12.59 -6.39
C ASP A 22 10.66 -11.85 -6.71
N TYR A 23 10.73 -10.54 -6.43
CA TYR A 23 11.98 -9.77 -6.57
C TYR A 23 13.04 -10.24 -5.58
N MET A 24 12.66 -10.45 -4.31
CA MET A 24 13.55 -10.92 -3.26
C MET A 24 14.08 -12.35 -3.50
N GLU A 25 13.25 -13.24 -4.08
CA GLU A 25 13.55 -14.66 -4.28
C GLU A 25 14.00 -15.00 -5.73
N GLY A 26 14.10 -14.01 -6.62
CA GLY A 26 14.21 -14.22 -8.06
C GLY A 26 15.32 -15.20 -8.49
N ASP A 27 14.97 -16.20 -9.29
CA ASP A 27 15.83 -17.32 -9.71
C ASP A 27 17.08 -16.91 -10.53
N ASP A 28 17.12 -15.69 -11.08
CA ASP A 28 18.26 -15.13 -11.84
C ASP A 28 19.19 -14.24 -10.99
N ALA A 29 18.90 -14.15 -9.69
CA ALA A 29 19.78 -13.56 -8.69
C ALA A 29 21.14 -14.29 -8.69
N ASP A 30 22.23 -13.55 -8.88
CA ASP A 30 23.57 -14.07 -8.60
C ASP A 30 23.62 -14.51 -7.12
N ASP A 31 24.52 -15.41 -6.74
CA ASP A 31 24.60 -15.92 -5.34
C ASP A 31 24.82 -14.78 -4.30
N ASP A 32 25.25 -13.61 -4.76
CA ASP A 32 25.48 -12.37 -3.98
C ASP A 32 24.34 -11.32 -4.12
N PHE A 33 23.22 -11.64 -4.78
CA PHE A 33 22.09 -10.73 -4.89
C PHE A 33 21.44 -10.49 -3.53
N ASP A 34 21.26 -9.23 -3.20
CA ASP A 34 20.55 -8.76 -2.02
C ASP A 34 19.53 -7.71 -2.48
N ALA A 35 18.25 -7.98 -2.23
CA ALA A 35 17.18 -7.05 -2.56
C ALA A 35 17.20 -5.79 -1.68
N GLY A 36 17.99 -5.78 -0.60
CA GLY A 36 18.08 -4.65 0.34
C GLY A 36 16.96 -4.62 1.38
N TYR A 37 16.14 -5.68 1.44
CA TYR A 37 15.07 -5.86 2.42
C TYR A 37 14.85 -7.34 2.70
N THR A 38 14.13 -7.62 3.79
CA THR A 38 13.86 -8.98 4.25
C THR A 38 12.40 -9.35 4.11
N ARG A 39 12.10 -10.65 4.29
CA ARG A 39 10.72 -11.13 4.38
C ARG A 39 9.93 -10.44 5.50
N GLU A 40 10.57 -10.09 6.61
CA GLU A 40 9.92 -9.37 7.70
C GLU A 40 9.45 -7.97 7.25
N ASP A 41 10.20 -7.31 6.38
CA ASP A 41 9.86 -5.99 5.86
C ASP A 41 8.70 -6.07 4.87
N VAL A 42 8.65 -7.12 4.05
CA VAL A 42 7.48 -7.43 3.21
C VAL A 42 6.24 -7.70 4.08
N ASP A 43 6.38 -8.47 5.15
CA ASP A 43 5.26 -8.75 6.07
C ASP A 43 4.77 -7.46 6.79
N LYS A 44 5.67 -6.54 7.12
CA LYS A 44 5.31 -5.20 7.63
C LYS A 44 4.56 -4.39 6.59
N CYS A 45 4.98 -4.42 5.33
CA CYS A 45 4.25 -3.75 4.25
C CYS A 45 2.84 -4.33 4.09
N ASP A 46 2.70 -5.66 4.10
CA ASP A 46 1.38 -6.32 4.04
C ASP A 46 0.48 -5.89 5.19
N ALA A 47 1.02 -5.82 6.41
CA ALA A 47 0.28 -5.38 7.59
C ALA A 47 -0.19 -3.93 7.47
N ILE A 48 0.68 -3.01 7.01
CA ILE A 48 0.33 -1.59 6.80
C ILE A 48 -0.81 -1.46 5.80
N LEU A 49 -0.74 -2.17 4.67
CA LEU A 49 -1.79 -2.14 3.65
C LEU A 49 -3.09 -2.80 4.14
N ALA A 50 -3.00 -3.90 4.89
CA ALA A 50 -4.16 -4.56 5.47
C ALA A 50 -4.88 -3.66 6.49
N ASP A 51 -4.13 -3.02 7.40
CA ASP A 51 -4.68 -2.12 8.42
C ASP A 51 -5.35 -0.92 7.78
N TYR A 52 -4.76 -0.36 6.72
CA TYR A 52 -5.39 0.70 5.93
C TYR A 52 -6.70 0.23 5.30
N LEU A 53 -6.72 -0.91 4.61
CA LEU A 53 -7.93 -1.45 3.98
C LEU A 53 -9.05 -1.72 5.00
N ILE A 54 -8.72 -2.25 6.18
CA ILE A 54 -9.68 -2.45 7.28
C ILE A 54 -10.24 -1.11 7.73
N SER A 55 -9.37 -0.13 7.94
CA SER A 55 -9.74 1.18 8.47
C SER A 55 -10.62 1.96 7.48
N VAL A 56 -10.20 2.05 6.21
CA VAL A 56 -10.93 2.82 5.18
C VAL A 56 -12.27 2.17 4.80
N SER A 57 -12.42 0.85 5.04
CA SER A 57 -13.67 0.12 4.82
C SER A 57 -14.69 0.25 5.96
N ASP A 58 -14.35 0.96 7.05
CA ASP A 58 -15.25 1.19 8.17
C ASP A 58 -16.48 2.01 7.70
N PRO A 59 -17.72 1.48 7.83
CA PRO A 59 -18.93 2.22 7.49
C PRO A 59 -19.06 3.59 8.16
N ALA A 60 -18.44 3.79 9.32
CA ALA A 60 -18.43 5.06 10.04
C ALA A 60 -17.66 6.18 9.32
N LEU A 61 -16.82 5.83 8.34
CA LEU A 61 -16.05 6.77 7.52
C LEU A 61 -16.71 7.11 6.19
N TYR A 62 -17.80 6.43 5.81
CA TYR A 62 -18.32 6.52 4.45
C TYR A 62 -18.75 7.96 4.09
N GLY A 63 -18.11 8.52 3.06
CA GLY A 63 -18.32 9.90 2.60
C GLY A 63 -17.68 10.99 3.46
N ASP A 64 -16.94 10.64 4.52
CA ASP A 64 -16.19 11.57 5.36
C ASP A 64 -14.80 11.82 4.76
N SER A 65 -14.74 12.67 3.73
CA SER A 65 -13.51 12.97 2.99
C SER A 65 -12.34 13.39 3.88
N GLU A 66 -12.60 14.12 4.98
CA GLU A 66 -11.53 14.57 5.88
C GLU A 66 -10.86 13.39 6.58
N LYS A 67 -11.65 12.47 7.14
CA LYS A 67 -11.10 11.28 7.81
C LYS A 67 -10.49 10.29 6.83
N ILE A 68 -11.08 10.13 5.63
CA ILE A 68 -10.50 9.26 4.60
C ILE A 68 -9.13 9.80 4.17
N MET A 69 -8.99 11.11 3.92
CA MET A 69 -7.69 11.72 3.60
C MET A 69 -6.69 11.62 4.74
N ALA A 70 -7.14 11.66 6.00
CA ALA A 70 -6.26 11.40 7.14
C ALA A 70 -5.68 9.97 7.10
N LEU A 71 -6.51 8.95 6.82
CA LEU A 71 -6.03 7.58 6.65
C LEU A 71 -5.06 7.42 5.47
N VAL A 72 -5.33 8.11 4.35
CA VAL A 72 -4.42 8.13 3.18
C VAL A 72 -3.05 8.69 3.57
N LYS A 73 -3.03 9.81 4.31
CA LYS A 73 -1.79 10.40 4.78
C LYS A 73 -1.04 9.46 5.74
N ASP A 74 -1.75 8.84 6.67
CA ASP A 74 -1.17 7.96 7.68
C ASP A 74 -0.55 6.69 7.05
N VAL A 75 -1.22 6.08 6.06
CA VAL A 75 -0.66 4.91 5.35
C VAL A 75 0.56 5.30 4.51
N VAL A 76 0.52 6.43 3.78
CA VAL A 76 1.67 6.90 2.99
C VAL A 76 2.87 7.21 3.89
N ALA A 77 2.64 7.87 5.03
CA ALA A 77 3.70 8.14 6.00
C ALA A 77 4.31 6.85 6.58
N SER A 78 3.48 5.86 6.88
CA SER A 78 3.94 4.55 7.37
C SER A 78 4.80 3.82 6.34
N LEU A 79 4.39 3.88 5.06
CA LEU A 79 5.16 3.31 3.95
C LEU A 79 6.47 4.04 3.70
N ASN A 80 6.51 5.38 3.80
CA ASN A 80 7.74 6.15 3.71
C ASN A 80 8.76 5.70 4.78
N VAL A 81 8.30 5.53 6.02
CA VAL A 81 9.15 5.08 7.14
C VAL A 81 9.71 3.69 6.84
N LEU A 82 8.85 2.73 6.50
CA LEU A 82 9.27 1.37 6.20
C LEU A 82 10.25 1.30 5.01
N ASN A 83 9.94 2.01 3.92
CA ASN A 83 10.81 2.00 2.75
C ASN A 83 12.18 2.63 3.07
N LYS A 84 12.21 3.69 3.89
CA LYS A 84 13.46 4.30 4.35
C LYS A 84 14.28 3.35 5.26
N GLU A 85 13.63 2.55 6.09
CA GLU A 85 14.31 1.52 6.90
C GLU A 85 14.96 0.45 6.02
N CYS A 86 14.44 0.24 4.81
CA CYS A 86 14.98 -0.66 3.78
C CYS A 86 15.89 0.07 2.76
N GLU A 87 16.50 1.20 3.14
CA GLU A 87 17.35 2.03 2.26
C GLU A 87 16.70 2.40 0.91
N HIS A 88 15.37 2.50 0.89
CA HIS A 88 14.52 2.76 -0.28
C HIS A 88 14.42 1.62 -1.32
N GLY A 89 14.85 0.40 -1.00
CA GLY A 89 14.79 -0.76 -1.90
C GLY A 89 13.50 -1.58 -1.86
N LEU A 90 12.59 -1.35 -0.89
CA LEU A 90 11.40 -2.19 -0.71
C LEU A 90 10.29 -1.86 -1.72
N ILE A 91 10.06 -0.58 -1.99
CA ILE A 91 8.98 -0.12 -2.88
C ILE A 91 9.56 0.30 -4.23
N GLU A 92 9.59 -0.66 -5.16
CA GLU A 92 9.98 -0.45 -6.55
C GLU A 92 8.85 0.13 -7.41
N THR A 93 9.12 0.37 -8.69
CA THR A 93 8.17 1.04 -9.60
C THR A 93 6.82 0.31 -9.68
N ASP A 94 6.82 -1.01 -9.83
CA ASP A 94 5.58 -1.79 -9.96
C ASP A 94 4.78 -1.80 -8.64
N GLN A 95 5.47 -1.94 -7.51
CA GLN A 95 4.86 -1.85 -6.18
C GLN A 95 4.28 -0.45 -5.95
N ARG A 96 4.98 0.60 -6.35
CA ARG A 96 4.49 1.98 -6.23
C ARG A 96 3.16 2.15 -6.95
N GLU A 97 3.08 1.72 -8.21
CA GLU A 97 1.87 1.83 -9.01
C GLU A 97 0.71 1.06 -8.36
N GLY A 98 0.95 -0.18 -7.94
CA GLY A 98 -0.07 -0.99 -7.27
C GLY A 98 -0.52 -0.40 -5.93
N ILE A 99 0.39 0.11 -5.10
CA ILE A 99 0.05 0.73 -3.81
C ILE A 99 -0.78 2.01 -4.02
N CYS A 100 -0.37 2.87 -4.95
CA CYS A 100 -1.14 4.08 -5.27
C CYS A 100 -2.55 3.72 -5.75
N GLU A 101 -2.67 2.75 -6.65
CA GLU A 101 -3.97 2.26 -7.13
C GLU A 101 -4.83 1.70 -6.00
N LEU A 102 -4.25 0.89 -5.10
CA LEU A 102 -4.95 0.33 -3.95
C LEU A 102 -5.51 1.42 -3.03
N ILE A 103 -4.70 2.42 -2.70
CA ILE A 103 -5.09 3.54 -1.84
C ILE A 103 -6.19 4.38 -2.50
N ILE A 104 -6.01 4.75 -3.78
CA ILE A 104 -6.97 5.60 -4.51
C ILE A 104 -8.32 4.89 -4.66
N ASN A 105 -8.30 3.61 -5.08
CA ASN A 105 -9.52 2.85 -5.34
C ASN A 105 -10.31 2.60 -4.04
N SER A 106 -9.63 2.18 -2.97
CA SER A 106 -10.31 1.92 -1.68
C SER A 106 -10.83 3.21 -1.02
N ALA A 107 -10.10 4.33 -1.11
CA ALA A 107 -10.62 5.63 -0.68
C ALA A 107 -11.85 6.07 -1.48
N THR A 108 -11.84 5.85 -2.79
CA THR A 108 -12.99 6.13 -3.67
C THR A 108 -14.20 5.27 -3.30
N LEU A 109 -13.98 3.98 -3.01
CA LEU A 109 -15.03 3.06 -2.56
C LEU A 109 -15.58 3.43 -1.18
N ALA A 110 -14.78 4.06 -0.31
CA ALA A 110 -15.22 4.66 0.94
C ALA A 110 -16.00 5.97 0.74
N GLY A 111 -16.17 6.44 -0.50
CA GLY A 111 -16.95 7.64 -0.82
C GLY A 111 -16.16 8.94 -0.78
N LEU A 112 -14.82 8.88 -0.86
CA LEU A 112 -13.98 10.08 -0.97
C LEU A 112 -14.39 10.92 -2.19
N ILE A 113 -14.62 12.20 -1.96
CA ILE A 113 -14.78 13.21 -3.02
C ILE A 113 -13.51 14.07 -3.03
N SER A 114 -12.71 13.95 -4.08
CA SER A 114 -11.47 14.69 -4.28
C SER A 114 -11.38 15.24 -5.71
N SER A 115 -10.77 16.42 -5.87
CA SER A 115 -10.39 16.98 -7.17
C SER A 115 -8.97 16.59 -7.61
N THR A 116 -8.21 15.95 -6.72
CA THR A 116 -6.84 15.51 -6.97
C THR A 116 -6.87 14.09 -7.53
N TYR A 117 -6.16 13.84 -8.62
CA TYR A 117 -6.10 12.52 -9.26
C TYR A 117 -5.27 11.52 -8.45
N ASP A 118 -4.03 11.87 -8.10
CA ASP A 118 -3.21 11.09 -7.18
C ASP A 118 -3.24 11.73 -5.78
N ILE A 119 -4.08 11.18 -4.91
CA ILE A 119 -4.23 11.65 -3.52
C ILE A 119 -3.05 11.26 -2.62
N THR A 120 -2.10 10.46 -3.11
CA THR A 120 -0.90 10.04 -2.37
C THR A 120 0.29 10.96 -2.61
N GLU A 121 0.31 11.65 -3.77
CA GLU A 121 1.47 12.36 -4.31
C GLU A 121 2.07 13.38 -3.34
N GLU A 122 1.24 14.11 -2.59
CA GLU A 122 1.69 15.17 -1.68
C GLU A 122 2.64 14.67 -0.59
N TRP A 123 2.45 13.42 -0.12
CA TRP A 123 3.18 12.88 1.03
C TRP A 123 4.16 11.78 0.66
N ARG A 124 4.17 11.32 -0.59
CA ARG A 124 4.91 10.13 -1.00
C ARG A 124 6.41 10.44 -1.21
N GLU A 125 7.26 9.61 -0.62
CA GLU A 125 8.74 9.68 -0.73
C GLU A 125 9.34 8.50 -1.53
N TRP A 126 8.50 7.69 -2.19
CA TRP A 126 8.85 6.49 -2.98
C TRP A 126 8.19 6.46 -4.38
#